data_AF-A0A8J9Z7K0-F1
#
_entry.id   AF-A0A8J9Z7K0-F1
#
_cell.length_a   1.000
_cell.length_b   1.000
_cell.length_c   1.000
_cell.angle_alpha   90.00
_cell.angle_beta   90.00
_cell.angle_gamma   90.00
#
_symmetry.space_group_name_H-M   'P 1'
#
loop_
_entity.id
_entity.type
_entity.pdbx_description
1 polymer ?
#
loop_
_entity_poly.entity_id
_entity_poly.type
_entity_poly.pdbx_seq_one_letter_code
_entity_poly.pdbx_strand_id
1 'polypeptide(L)'
;MALGMYFGFLAMCAIPEEVYQEGSNAQKALCYGIVTMATAIGVYIVSNIGEETVDLWDILTSASIPAIFMFAKAPDNSPTWIAVGAAVGCMYKSKYKPRSQPKSGLCRRLTSLTLAGMIIFAVWGSFLYHNASVTTSEGEKIKLRDSIDNFFTSPAWLQFKKNLWELYDYGQTHGWDKVWEQFVESLDPTGEANALQVLGVDKDASQEEITKRYRKLAREWHPDRHKENKEQAQEKFMEIQKAYETLSTIKKKRERKSSQRRSNADDFDHRF
;
A
#
# COMPACT_ATOMS: atom_id res chain seq x y z
N MET A 1 19.81 4.95 -21.51
CA MET A 1 20.19 3.65 -20.92
C MET A 1 19.32 3.26 -19.73
N ALA A 2 19.30 4.02 -18.62
CA ALA A 2 18.54 3.65 -17.41
C ALA A 2 17.03 3.40 -17.64
N LEU A 3 16.34 4.28 -18.38
CA LEU A 3 14.93 4.07 -18.70
C LEU A 3 14.69 2.84 -19.59
N GLY A 4 15.60 2.60 -20.55
CA GLY A 4 15.57 1.39 -21.37
C GLY A 4 15.67 0.12 -20.53
N MET A 5 16.62 0.08 -19.59
CA MET A 5 16.74 -1.03 -18.65
C MET A 5 15.48 -1.21 -17.82
N TYR A 6 14.90 -0.13 -17.30
CA TYR A 6 13.67 -0.18 -16.51
C TYR A 6 12.51 -0.82 -17.29
N PHE A 7 12.27 -0.40 -18.54
CA PHE A 7 11.25 -1.01 -19.39
C PHE A 7 11.56 -2.47 -19.74
N GLY A 8 12.83 -2.80 -19.96
CA GLY A 8 13.28 -4.19 -20.16
C GLY A 8 12.99 -5.07 -18.95
N PHE A 9 13.31 -4.59 -17.74
CA PHE A 9 13.02 -5.31 -16.50
C PHE A 9 11.52 -5.43 -16.24
N LEU A 10 10.73 -4.38 -16.49
CA LEU A 10 9.28 -4.46 -16.37
C LEU A 10 8.68 -5.52 -17.30
N ALA A 11 9.13 -5.59 -18.55
CA ALA A 11 8.68 -6.61 -19.49
C ALA A 11 9.09 -8.02 -19.04
N MET A 12 10.32 -8.18 -18.55
CA MET A 12 10.80 -9.45 -17.99
C MET A 12 9.99 -9.87 -16.77
N CYS A 13 9.72 -8.94 -15.84
CA CYS A 13 8.89 -9.20 -14.67
C CYS A 13 7.45 -9.52 -15.07
N ALA A 14 6.89 -8.95 -16.12
CA ALA A 14 5.50 -9.23 -16.52
C ALA A 14 5.30 -10.64 -17.12
N ILE A 15 6.37 -11.28 -17.60
CA ILE A 15 6.34 -12.62 -18.19
C ILE A 15 6.39 -13.67 -17.07
N PRO A 16 5.63 -14.78 -17.15
CA PRO A 16 5.68 -15.85 -16.15
C PRO A 16 7.06 -16.53 -16.08
N GLU A 17 7.56 -16.77 -14.87
CA GLU A 17 8.89 -17.36 -14.63
C GLU A 17 9.04 -18.77 -15.21
N GLU A 18 7.93 -19.53 -15.25
CA GLU A 18 7.83 -20.86 -15.85
C GLU A 18 8.28 -20.86 -17.33
N VAL A 19 7.95 -19.79 -18.07
CA VAL A 19 8.29 -19.67 -19.50
C VAL A 19 9.79 -19.40 -19.69
N TYR A 20 10.44 -18.72 -18.75
CA TYR A 20 11.87 -18.44 -18.79
C TYR A 20 12.73 -19.66 -18.43
N GLN A 21 12.29 -20.47 -17.47
CA GLN A 21 13.07 -21.62 -17.00
C GLN A 21 12.80 -22.87 -17.84
N GLU A 22 11.53 -23.21 -18.08
CA GLU A 22 11.10 -24.50 -18.65
C GLU A 22 10.53 -24.40 -20.08
N GLY A 23 10.39 -23.19 -20.62
CA GLY A 23 9.83 -22.97 -21.96
C GLY A 23 10.67 -23.56 -23.10
N SER A 24 10.01 -23.88 -24.21
CA SER A 24 10.67 -24.26 -25.46
C SER A 24 11.60 -23.14 -25.97
N ASN A 25 12.62 -23.48 -26.76
CA ASN A 25 13.54 -22.49 -27.34
C ASN A 25 12.80 -21.38 -28.12
N ALA A 26 11.67 -21.69 -28.75
CA ALA A 26 10.83 -20.73 -29.44
C ALA A 26 10.15 -19.73 -28.48
N GLN A 27 9.64 -20.21 -27.34
CA GLN A 27 9.05 -19.36 -26.30
C GLN A 27 10.10 -18.46 -25.66
N LYS A 28 11.28 -19.00 -25.35
CA LYS A 28 12.41 -18.22 -24.84
C LYS A 28 12.82 -17.12 -25.82
N ALA A 29 12.95 -17.44 -27.10
CA ALA A 29 13.25 -16.46 -28.14
C ALA A 29 12.19 -15.36 -28.25
N LEU A 30 10.90 -15.72 -28.13
CA LEU A 30 9.80 -14.76 -28.12
C LEU A 30 9.88 -13.82 -26.91
N CYS A 31 10.13 -14.35 -25.70
CA CYS A 31 10.31 -13.55 -24.49
C CYS A 31 11.49 -12.56 -24.63
N TYR A 32 12.63 -13.04 -25.12
CA TYR A 32 13.78 -12.17 -25.40
C TYR A 32 13.43 -11.09 -26.42
N GLY A 33 12.69 -11.42 -27.48
CA GLY A 33 12.20 -10.43 -28.46
C GLY A 33 11.31 -9.35 -27.84
N ILE A 34 10.39 -9.72 -26.93
CA ILE A 34 9.55 -8.78 -26.19
C ILE A 34 10.40 -7.86 -25.31
N VAL A 35 11.35 -8.41 -24.56
CA VAL A 35 12.26 -7.63 -23.70
C VAL A 35 13.13 -6.69 -24.54
N THR A 36 13.62 -7.12 -25.70
CA THR A 36 14.37 -6.27 -26.63
C THR A 36 13.51 -5.11 -27.12
N MET A 37 12.26 -5.38 -27.50
CA MET A 37 11.33 -4.35 -27.95
C MET A 37 11.03 -3.33 -26.84
N ALA A 38 10.73 -3.80 -25.62
CA ALA A 38 10.46 -2.94 -24.48
C ALA A 38 11.67 -2.07 -24.11
N THR A 39 12.87 -2.66 -24.12
CA THR A 39 14.12 -1.94 -23.87
C THR A 39 14.37 -0.88 -24.94
N ALA A 40 14.19 -1.23 -26.21
CA ALA A 40 14.36 -0.31 -27.34
C ALA A 40 13.37 0.86 -27.27
N ILE A 41 12.11 0.61 -26.92
CA ILE A 41 11.09 1.66 -26.71
C ILE A 41 11.51 2.58 -25.56
N GLY A 42 11.97 2.03 -24.43
CA GLY A 42 12.44 2.84 -23.30
C GLY A 42 13.65 3.72 -23.66
N VAL A 43 14.57 3.23 -24.48
CA VAL A 43 15.68 4.04 -25.02
C VAL A 43 15.17 5.10 -26.00
N TYR A 44 14.28 4.73 -26.92
CA TYR A 44 13.67 5.63 -27.91
C TYR A 44 12.99 6.83 -27.25
N ILE A 45 12.23 6.60 -26.18
CA ILE A 45 11.56 7.67 -25.43
C ILE A 45 12.58 8.68 -24.91
N VAL A 46 13.66 8.22 -24.27
CA VAL A 46 14.71 9.13 -23.74
C VAL A 46 15.44 9.85 -24.85
N SER A 47 15.80 9.14 -25.92
CA SER A 47 16.55 9.71 -27.04
C SER A 47 15.78 10.84 -27.74
N ASN A 48 14.45 10.84 -27.68
CA ASN A 48 13.61 11.85 -28.32
C ASN A 48 13.20 13.03 -27.42
N ILE A 49 13.65 13.10 -26.16
CA ILE A 49 13.35 14.25 -25.27
C ILE A 49 14.18 15.49 -25.64
N GLY A 50 15.41 15.30 -26.12
CA GLY A 50 16.37 16.38 -26.39
C GLY A 50 16.26 17.04 -27.76
N GLU A 51 17.33 17.70 -28.17
CA GLU A 51 17.47 18.32 -29.51
C GLU A 51 17.75 17.29 -30.61
N GLU A 52 18.11 16.07 -30.22
CA GLU A 52 18.37 14.95 -31.12
C GLU A 52 17.13 14.05 -31.27
N THR A 53 17.06 13.35 -32.39
CA THR A 53 16.09 12.30 -32.69
C THR A 53 16.79 11.10 -33.29
N VAL A 54 16.28 9.93 -32.96
CA VAL A 54 16.69 8.66 -33.56
C VAL A 54 15.44 7.92 -34.02
N ASP A 55 15.50 7.29 -35.19
CA ASP A 55 14.42 6.47 -35.68
C ASP A 55 14.31 5.18 -34.84
N LEU A 56 13.09 4.74 -34.53
CA LEU A 56 12.86 3.55 -33.69
C LEU A 56 13.52 2.30 -34.29
N TRP A 57 13.48 2.16 -35.61
CA TRP A 57 14.07 1.02 -36.34
C TRP A 57 15.60 0.96 -36.19
N ASP A 58 16.25 2.11 -36.08
CA ASP A 58 17.70 2.20 -35.89
C ASP A 58 18.12 1.77 -34.49
N ILE A 59 17.29 2.09 -33.50
CA ILE A 59 17.46 1.61 -32.12
C ILE A 59 17.17 0.11 -32.03
N LEU A 60 16.13 -0.36 -32.71
CA LEU A 60 15.75 -1.77 -32.66
C LEU A 60 16.83 -2.66 -33.28
N THR A 61 17.35 -2.29 -34.46
CA THR A 61 18.43 -3.05 -35.12
C THR A 61 19.70 -3.11 -34.28
N SER A 62 20.09 -2.00 -33.63
CA SER A 62 21.25 -1.97 -32.74
C SER A 62 21.02 -2.73 -31.42
N ALA A 63 19.78 -2.78 -30.91
CA ALA A 63 19.40 -3.56 -29.73
C ALA A 63 19.32 -5.08 -30.00
N SER A 64 18.95 -5.48 -31.22
CA SER A 64 18.82 -6.89 -31.60
C SER A 64 20.16 -7.61 -31.71
N ILE A 65 21.26 -6.91 -32.03
CA ILE A 65 22.59 -7.52 -32.17
C ILE A 65 23.07 -8.14 -30.83
N PRO A 66 23.12 -7.40 -29.71
CA PRO A 66 23.39 -7.99 -28.41
C PRO A 66 22.35 -9.04 -28.00
N ALA A 67 21.07 -8.86 -28.33
CA ALA A 67 20.01 -9.81 -27.94
C ALA A 67 20.22 -11.20 -28.56
N ILE A 68 20.55 -11.26 -29.85
CA ILE A 68 20.83 -12.52 -30.57
C ILE A 68 22.11 -13.17 -30.02
N PHE A 69 23.14 -12.36 -29.76
CA PHE A 69 24.40 -12.86 -29.20
C PHE A 69 24.22 -13.41 -27.78
N MET A 70 23.46 -12.71 -26.93
CA MET A 70 23.20 -13.09 -25.54
C MET A 70 22.32 -14.35 -25.45
N PHE A 71 21.31 -14.47 -26.33
CA PHE A 71 20.49 -15.68 -26.43
C PHE A 71 21.34 -16.95 -26.69
N ALA A 72 22.47 -16.81 -27.38
CA ALA A 72 23.35 -17.93 -27.71
C ALA A 72 24.42 -18.24 -26.64
N LYS A 73 24.73 -17.32 -25.72
CA LYS A 73 25.94 -17.42 -24.88
C LYS A 73 25.78 -17.11 -23.40
N ALA A 74 24.74 -16.40 -22.97
CA ALA A 74 24.63 -15.92 -21.59
C ALA A 74 23.43 -16.57 -20.87
N PRO A 75 23.63 -17.15 -19.67
CA PRO A 75 22.54 -17.60 -18.81
C PRO A 75 21.83 -16.43 -18.09
N ASP A 76 22.42 -15.24 -18.11
CA ASP A 76 21.90 -14.07 -17.42
C ASP A 76 20.84 -13.36 -18.28
N ASN A 77 19.56 -13.53 -17.92
CA ASN A 77 18.39 -12.92 -18.58
C ASN A 77 18.31 -11.38 -18.43
N SER A 78 19.43 -10.70 -18.16
CA SER A 78 19.46 -9.27 -17.87
C SER A 78 19.36 -8.41 -19.14
N PRO A 79 18.49 -7.38 -19.17
CA PRO A 79 18.35 -6.47 -20.32
C PRO A 79 19.50 -5.46 -20.46
N THR A 80 20.54 -5.56 -19.64
CA THR A 80 21.67 -4.60 -19.60
C THR A 80 22.37 -4.47 -20.95
N TRP A 81 22.79 -5.58 -21.55
CA TRP A 81 23.53 -5.59 -22.81
C TRP A 81 22.69 -5.12 -24.00
N ILE A 82 21.39 -5.40 -23.96
CA ILE A 82 20.41 -4.89 -24.94
C ILE A 82 20.33 -3.37 -24.83
N ALA A 83 20.23 -2.83 -23.60
CA ALA A 83 20.18 -1.40 -23.36
C ALA A 83 21.48 -0.68 -23.75
N VAL A 84 22.64 -1.33 -23.56
CA VAL A 84 23.95 -0.82 -24.00
C VAL A 84 24.00 -0.75 -25.53
N GLY A 85 23.64 -1.82 -26.25
CA GLY A 85 23.64 -1.82 -27.71
C GLY A 85 22.69 -0.78 -28.30
N ALA A 86 21.48 -0.65 -27.74
CA ALA A 86 20.52 0.37 -28.12
C ALA A 86 21.07 1.80 -27.91
N ALA A 87 21.77 2.05 -26.80
CA ALA A 87 22.37 3.35 -26.50
C ALA A 87 23.53 3.68 -27.46
N VAL A 88 24.41 2.71 -27.74
CA VAL A 88 25.49 2.87 -28.72
C VAL A 88 24.91 3.16 -30.12
N GLY A 89 23.85 2.46 -30.51
CA GLY A 89 23.13 2.74 -31.76
C GLY A 89 22.57 4.16 -31.83
N CYS A 90 22.04 4.68 -30.72
CA CYS A 90 21.59 6.07 -30.66
C CYS A 90 22.74 7.06 -30.88
N MET A 91 23.90 6.84 -30.25
CA MET A 91 25.05 7.74 -30.39
C MET A 91 25.57 7.81 -31.83
N TYR A 92 25.48 6.72 -32.60
CA TYR A 92 25.97 6.68 -33.97
C TYR A 92 24.97 7.19 -35.00
N LYS A 93 23.66 7.07 -34.73
CA LYS A 93 22.58 7.35 -35.68
C LYS A 93 21.73 8.57 -35.33
N SER A 94 22.06 9.31 -34.27
CA SER A 94 21.30 10.50 -33.89
C SER A 94 21.39 11.60 -34.94
N LYS A 95 20.26 12.28 -35.13
CA LYS A 95 20.11 13.42 -36.04
C LYS A 95 19.48 14.58 -35.28
N TYR A 96 19.93 15.81 -35.54
CA TYR A 96 19.33 17.00 -34.93
C TYR A 96 17.91 17.25 -35.46
N LYS A 97 17.01 17.64 -34.55
CA LYS A 97 15.63 18.00 -34.90
C LYS A 97 15.60 19.29 -35.72
N PRO A 98 14.78 19.36 -36.79
CA PRO A 98 14.46 20.63 -37.41
C PRO A 98 13.72 21.54 -36.41
N ARG A 99 14.02 22.86 -36.40
CA ARG A 99 13.48 23.80 -35.41
C ARG A 99 11.95 23.90 -35.47
N SER A 100 11.36 23.76 -34.26
CA SER A 100 9.97 23.99 -33.85
C SER A 100 8.85 23.31 -34.66
N GLN A 101 8.40 22.15 -34.17
CA GLN A 101 7.09 21.61 -34.53
C GLN A 101 5.97 22.30 -33.72
N PRO A 102 4.79 22.56 -34.31
CA PRO A 102 3.68 23.20 -33.60
C PRO A 102 3.25 22.37 -32.39
N LYS A 103 2.96 23.05 -31.26
CA LYS A 103 2.53 22.39 -30.03
C LYS A 103 1.21 21.64 -30.29
N SER A 104 1.20 20.33 -30.06
CA SER A 104 -0.04 19.53 -30.08
C SER A 104 -1.04 20.07 -29.05
N GLY A 105 -2.33 20.07 -29.41
CA GLY A 105 -3.40 20.51 -28.52
C GLY A 105 -3.50 19.70 -27.23
N LEU A 106 -3.99 20.33 -26.15
CA LEU A 106 -4.08 19.74 -24.82
C LEU A 106 -4.82 18.39 -24.80
N CYS A 107 -5.95 18.27 -25.51
CA CYS A 107 -6.70 17.02 -25.59
C CYS A 107 -5.87 15.86 -26.16
N ARG A 108 -5.12 16.10 -27.24
CA ARG A 108 -4.26 15.07 -27.86
C ARG A 108 -3.14 14.61 -26.92
N ARG A 109 -2.63 15.51 -26.09
CA ARG A 109 -1.62 15.18 -25.06
C ARG A 109 -2.23 14.37 -23.93
N LEU A 110 -3.40 14.78 -23.44
CA LEU A 110 -4.12 14.05 -22.39
C LEU A 110 -4.51 12.65 -22.86
N THR A 111 -5.03 12.48 -24.07
CA THR A 111 -5.35 11.15 -24.61
C THR A 111 -4.12 10.27 -24.77
N SER A 112 -2.98 10.85 -25.16
CA SER A 112 -1.71 10.11 -25.24
C SER A 112 -1.20 9.68 -23.87
N LEU A 113 -1.35 10.55 -22.86
CA LEU A 113 -0.94 10.25 -21.48
C LEU A 113 -1.86 9.21 -20.83
N THR A 114 -3.16 9.29 -21.06
CA THR A 114 -4.10 8.29 -20.53
C THR A 114 -3.87 6.93 -21.18
N LEU A 115 -3.65 6.87 -22.49
CA LEU A 115 -3.34 5.62 -23.18
C LEU A 115 -2.03 5.01 -22.69
N ALA A 116 -0.98 5.82 -22.54
CA ALA A 116 0.30 5.36 -21.99
C ALA A 116 0.15 4.86 -20.55
N GLY A 117 -0.61 5.58 -19.72
CA GLY A 117 -0.96 5.17 -18.37
C GLY A 117 -1.67 3.82 -18.34
N MET A 118 -2.70 3.62 -19.17
CA MET A 118 -3.42 2.35 -19.28
C MET A 118 -2.50 1.19 -19.65
N ILE A 119 -1.57 1.37 -20.59
CA ILE A 119 -0.60 0.33 -20.96
C ILE A 119 0.31 -0.01 -19.77
N ILE A 120 0.85 1.00 -19.09
CA ILE A 120 1.72 0.78 -17.94
C ILE A 120 0.96 0.04 -16.82
N PHE A 121 -0.25 0.48 -16.49
CA PHE A 121 -1.10 -0.18 -15.50
C PHE A 121 -1.46 -1.62 -15.90
N ALA A 122 -1.67 -1.90 -17.20
CA ALA A 122 -1.90 -3.25 -17.68
C ALA A 122 -0.67 -4.15 -17.50
N VAL A 123 0.54 -3.65 -17.76
CA VAL A 123 1.80 -4.40 -17.51
C VAL A 123 1.96 -4.70 -16.02
N TRP A 124 1.75 -3.70 -15.15
CA TRP A 124 1.77 -3.89 -13.70
C TRP A 124 0.69 -4.85 -13.21
N GLY A 125 -0.52 -4.78 -13.77
CA GLY A 125 -1.62 -5.70 -13.49
C GLY A 125 -1.27 -7.14 -13.87
N SER A 126 -0.66 -7.35 -15.04
CA SER A 126 -0.16 -8.66 -15.47
C SER A 126 0.90 -9.21 -14.52
N PHE A 127 1.87 -8.37 -14.10
CA PHE A 127 2.88 -8.74 -13.11
C PHE A 127 2.23 -9.21 -11.80
N LEU A 128 1.32 -8.42 -11.25
CA LEU A 128 0.64 -8.75 -10.00
C LEU A 128 -0.23 -10.01 -10.14
N TYR A 129 -0.85 -10.22 -11.29
CA TYR A 129 -1.73 -11.37 -11.51
C TYR A 129 -0.96 -12.69 -11.70
N HIS A 130 0.18 -12.65 -12.37
CA HIS A 130 0.94 -13.86 -12.71
C HIS A 130 2.05 -14.19 -11.71
N ASN A 131 2.76 -13.18 -11.22
CA ASN A 131 4.01 -13.37 -10.48
C ASN A 131 3.92 -12.95 -9.00
N ALA A 132 2.84 -12.31 -8.56
CA ALA A 132 2.65 -12.07 -7.13
C ALA A 132 2.18 -13.35 -6.42
N SER A 133 2.95 -13.77 -5.43
CA SER A 133 2.61 -14.86 -4.51
C SER A 133 2.77 -14.37 -3.08
N VAL A 134 1.87 -14.79 -2.20
CA VAL A 134 1.96 -14.52 -0.76
C VAL A 134 2.45 -15.78 -0.06
N THR A 135 3.43 -15.64 0.83
CA THR A 135 3.92 -16.72 1.69
C THR A 135 3.12 -16.73 2.97
N THR A 136 2.43 -17.84 3.24
CA THR A 136 1.73 -18.06 4.51
C THR A 136 2.75 -18.34 5.63
N SER A 137 2.35 -18.18 6.90
CA SER A 137 3.17 -18.51 8.09
C SER A 137 3.68 -19.97 8.11
N GLU A 138 3.07 -20.84 7.31
CA GLU A 138 3.45 -22.26 7.14
C GLU A 138 4.45 -22.48 5.98
N GLY A 139 4.89 -21.42 5.31
CA GLY A 139 5.89 -21.48 4.21
C GLY A 139 5.31 -21.84 2.84
N GLU A 140 4.01 -22.08 2.72
CA GLU A 140 3.35 -22.35 1.45
C GLU A 140 3.19 -21.06 0.62
N LYS A 141 3.58 -21.13 -0.67
CA LYS A 141 3.44 -20.02 -1.63
C LYS A 141 2.12 -20.14 -2.39
N ILE A 142 1.16 -19.29 -2.06
CA ILE A 142 -0.13 -19.22 -2.76
C ILE A 142 -0.11 -18.02 -3.72
N LYS A 143 -0.64 -18.19 -4.95
CA LYS A 143 -0.73 -17.09 -5.92
C LYS A 143 -1.69 -16.02 -5.39
N LEU A 144 -1.32 -14.74 -5.51
CA LEU A 144 -2.08 -13.61 -4.98
C LEU A 144 -3.54 -13.60 -5.47
N ARG A 145 -3.75 -13.93 -6.75
CA ARG A 145 -5.10 -13.98 -7.34
C ARG A 145 -6.01 -14.99 -6.65
N ASP A 146 -5.47 -16.15 -6.27
CA ASP A 146 -6.24 -17.21 -5.63
C ASP A 146 -6.53 -16.83 -4.17
N SER A 147 -5.56 -16.20 -3.49
CA SER A 147 -5.77 -15.64 -2.14
C SER A 147 -6.83 -14.55 -2.11
N ILE A 148 -6.85 -13.66 -3.11
CA ILE A 148 -7.84 -12.58 -3.21
C ILE A 148 -9.25 -13.16 -3.43
N ASP A 149 -9.38 -14.14 -4.33
CA ASP A 149 -10.67 -14.77 -4.61
C ASP A 149 -11.20 -15.53 -3.39
N ASN A 150 -10.32 -16.28 -2.73
CA ASN A 150 -10.65 -16.97 -1.46
C ASN A 150 -11.03 -15.98 -0.36
N PHE A 151 -10.37 -14.82 -0.27
CA PHE A 151 -10.70 -13.78 0.70
C PHE A 151 -12.11 -13.21 0.45
N PHE A 152 -12.42 -12.83 -0.79
CA PHE A 152 -13.73 -12.27 -1.13
C PHE A 152 -14.87 -13.30 -1.15
N THR A 153 -14.55 -14.58 -1.27
CA THR A 153 -15.52 -15.67 -1.15
C THR A 153 -15.67 -16.17 0.30
N SER A 154 -14.80 -15.71 1.21
CA SER A 154 -14.83 -16.16 2.61
C SER A 154 -16.14 -15.79 3.30
N PRO A 155 -16.65 -16.65 4.22
CA PRO A 155 -17.84 -16.34 5.01
C PRO A 155 -17.73 -15.01 5.78
N ALA A 156 -16.53 -14.68 6.25
CA ALA A 156 -16.25 -13.43 6.94
C ALA A 156 -16.45 -12.21 6.05
N TRP A 157 -15.95 -12.22 4.81
CA TRP A 157 -16.15 -11.12 3.87
C TRP A 157 -17.62 -11.00 3.46
N LEU A 158 -18.29 -12.12 3.20
CA LEU A 158 -19.71 -12.12 2.87
C LEU A 158 -20.54 -11.54 4.01
N GLN A 159 -20.22 -11.89 5.26
CA GLN A 159 -20.86 -11.34 6.44
C GLN A 159 -20.56 -9.85 6.63
N PHE A 160 -19.30 -9.43 6.43
CA PHE A 160 -18.93 -8.01 6.45
C PHE A 160 -19.71 -7.21 5.41
N LYS A 161 -19.77 -7.70 4.17
CA LYS A 161 -20.53 -7.07 3.08
C LYS A 161 -22.02 -6.99 3.44
N LYS A 162 -22.59 -8.04 4.02
CA LYS A 162 -23.98 -8.04 4.48
C LYS A 162 -24.22 -6.98 5.56
N ASN A 163 -23.37 -6.93 6.58
CA ASN A 163 -23.45 -5.93 7.65
C ASN A 163 -23.30 -4.50 7.11
N LEU A 164 -22.42 -4.27 6.12
CA LEU A 164 -22.29 -2.98 5.46
C LEU A 164 -23.58 -2.57 4.73
N TRP A 165 -24.23 -3.51 4.04
CA TRP A 165 -25.51 -3.24 3.39
C TRP A 165 -26.62 -2.96 4.41
N GLU A 166 -26.67 -3.70 5.51
CA GLU A 166 -27.61 -3.44 6.61
C GLU A 166 -27.38 -2.06 7.24
N LEU A 167 -26.13 -1.67 7.46
CA LEU A 167 -25.78 -0.33 7.93
C LEU A 167 -26.15 0.76 6.93
N TYR A 168 -25.98 0.50 5.63
CA TYR A 168 -26.38 1.42 4.58
C TYR A 168 -27.91 1.62 4.56
N ASP A 169 -28.68 0.54 4.65
CA ASP A 169 -30.15 0.59 4.70
C ASP A 169 -30.65 1.26 5.99
N TYR A 170 -30.01 0.96 7.13
CA TYR A 170 -30.27 1.63 8.41
C TYR A 170 -29.96 3.14 8.34
N GLY A 171 -28.87 3.53 7.66
CA GLY A 171 -28.51 4.94 7.45
C GLY A 171 -29.47 5.69 6.55
N GLN A 172 -30.01 5.04 5.51
CA GLN A 172 -31.06 5.60 4.67
C GLN A 172 -32.36 5.86 5.44
N THR A 173 -32.72 4.98 6.38
CA THR A 173 -33.99 5.06 7.12
C THR A 173 -33.95 5.94 8.37
N HIS A 174 -32.85 5.93 9.12
CA HIS A 174 -32.73 6.62 10.42
C HIS A 174 -31.85 7.88 10.38
N GLY A 175 -31.24 8.17 9.23
CA GLY A 175 -30.30 9.26 9.02
C GLY A 175 -28.87 8.87 9.37
N TRP A 176 -27.93 9.30 8.52
CA TRP A 176 -26.50 8.98 8.65
C TRP A 176 -25.85 9.49 9.94
N ASP A 177 -26.41 10.54 10.55
CA ASP A 177 -25.90 11.11 11.80
C ASP A 177 -25.96 10.09 12.95
N LYS A 178 -27.06 9.32 13.05
CA LYS A 178 -27.23 8.28 14.10
C LYS A 178 -26.35 7.06 13.86
N VAL A 179 -26.15 6.69 12.59
CA VAL A 179 -25.23 5.59 12.22
C VAL A 179 -23.81 5.97 12.58
N TRP A 180 -23.42 7.20 12.30
CA TRP A 180 -22.12 7.73 12.66
C TRP A 180 -21.94 7.79 14.18
N GLU A 181 -22.96 8.22 14.92
CA GLU A 181 -22.93 8.25 16.39
C GLU A 181 -22.74 6.84 16.98
N GLN A 182 -23.52 5.84 16.53
CA GLN A 182 -23.36 4.45 16.96
C GLN A 182 -22.00 3.85 16.58
N PHE A 183 -21.52 4.15 15.36
CA PHE A 183 -20.22 3.67 14.90
C PHE A 183 -19.08 4.27 15.74
N VAL A 184 -19.11 5.58 15.95
CA VAL A 184 -18.13 6.28 16.80
C VAL A 184 -18.22 5.79 18.24
N GLU A 185 -19.42 5.55 18.78
CA GLU A 185 -19.59 5.00 20.14
C GLU A 185 -19.00 3.57 20.25
N SER A 186 -19.19 2.73 19.22
CA SER A 186 -18.65 1.36 19.21
C SER A 186 -17.12 1.30 19.14
N LEU A 187 -16.49 2.32 18.58
CA LEU A 187 -15.04 2.43 18.47
C LEU A 187 -14.37 2.92 19.76
N ASP A 188 -15.14 3.37 20.75
CA ASP A 188 -14.64 3.99 21.99
C ASP A 188 -13.45 4.94 21.73
N PRO A 189 -13.66 6.07 21.02
CA PRO A 189 -12.59 6.97 20.58
C PRO A 189 -11.80 7.58 21.75
N THR A 190 -12.35 7.52 22.96
CA THR A 190 -11.71 7.94 24.21
C THR A 190 -10.96 6.82 24.91
N GLY A 191 -11.25 5.55 24.59
CA GLY A 191 -10.74 4.38 25.31
C GLY A 191 -11.29 4.24 26.74
N GLU A 192 -12.40 4.92 27.06
CA GLU A 192 -12.97 4.97 28.40
C GLU A 192 -13.67 3.66 28.76
N ALA A 193 -14.49 3.14 27.85
CA ALA A 193 -15.24 1.92 28.05
C ALA A 193 -14.30 0.72 28.17
N ASN A 194 -13.27 0.65 27.32
CA ASN A 194 -12.24 -0.39 27.41
C ASN A 194 -11.45 -0.29 28.73
N ALA A 195 -11.03 0.92 29.12
CA ALA A 195 -10.30 1.10 30.37
C ALA A 195 -11.13 0.76 31.63
N LEU A 196 -12.42 1.06 31.65
CA LEU A 196 -13.34 0.66 32.72
C LEU A 196 -13.53 -0.87 32.76
N GLN A 197 -13.62 -1.51 31.60
CA GLN A 197 -13.73 -2.96 31.47
C GLN A 197 -12.48 -3.68 31.99
N VAL A 198 -11.27 -3.19 31.67
CA VAL A 198 -10.00 -3.71 32.18
C VAL A 198 -9.91 -3.61 33.71
N LEU A 199 -10.42 -2.52 34.30
CA LEU A 199 -10.45 -2.33 35.75
C LEU A 199 -11.63 -3.05 36.44
N GLY A 200 -12.60 -3.56 35.67
CA GLY A 200 -13.80 -4.24 36.16
C GLY A 200 -14.72 -3.33 36.99
N VAL A 201 -14.88 -2.09 36.55
CA VAL A 201 -15.72 -1.06 37.20
C VAL A 201 -16.86 -0.63 36.27
N ASP A 202 -17.97 -0.21 36.85
CA ASP A 202 -19.12 0.28 36.10
C ASP A 202 -18.85 1.64 35.44
N LYS A 203 -19.62 2.01 34.42
CA LYS A 203 -19.55 3.30 33.73
C LYS A 203 -19.83 4.49 34.66
N ASP A 204 -20.62 4.27 35.71
CA ASP A 204 -20.98 5.28 36.71
C ASP A 204 -20.06 5.25 37.95
N ALA A 205 -18.97 4.46 37.93
CA ALA A 205 -18.08 4.31 39.09
C ALA A 205 -17.40 5.63 39.47
N SER A 206 -17.32 5.88 40.78
CA SER A 206 -16.67 7.10 41.30
C SER A 206 -15.14 7.02 41.14
N GLN A 207 -14.46 8.18 41.12
CA GLN A 207 -12.99 8.22 41.05
C GLN A 207 -12.33 7.48 42.22
N GLU A 208 -12.96 7.49 43.38
CA GLU A 208 -12.48 6.77 44.56
C GLU A 208 -12.55 5.26 44.34
N GLU A 209 -13.61 4.78 43.69
CA GLU A 209 -13.78 3.38 43.35
C GLU A 209 -12.78 2.91 42.28
N ILE A 210 -12.56 3.71 41.24
CA ILE A 210 -11.54 3.47 40.20
C ILE A 210 -10.15 3.36 40.84
N THR A 211 -9.81 4.30 41.73
CA THR A 211 -8.51 4.32 42.42
C THR A 211 -8.35 3.13 43.38
N LYS A 212 -9.42 2.75 44.08
CA LYS A 212 -9.44 1.60 44.98
C LYS A 212 -9.25 0.29 44.23
N ARG A 213 -9.92 0.13 43.09
CA ARG A 213 -9.80 -1.05 42.21
C ARG A 213 -8.43 -1.14 41.56
N TYR A 214 -7.89 -0.04 41.05
CA TYR A 214 -6.51 0.02 40.57
C TYR A 214 -5.51 -0.44 41.63
N ARG A 215 -5.57 0.10 42.86
CA ARG A 215 -4.66 -0.29 43.94
C ARG A 215 -4.77 -1.75 44.35
N LYS A 216 -5.94 -2.36 44.15
CA LYS A 216 -6.17 -3.79 44.43
C LYS A 216 -5.53 -4.65 43.33
N LEU A 217 -5.87 -4.37 42.08
CA LEU A 217 -5.37 -5.09 40.90
C LEU A 217 -3.85 -4.93 40.73
N ALA A 218 -3.29 -3.74 40.96
CA ALA A 218 -1.85 -3.50 40.91
C ALA A 218 -1.07 -4.30 41.97
N ARG A 219 -1.67 -4.55 43.14
CA ARG A 219 -1.08 -5.42 44.17
C ARG A 219 -1.23 -6.89 43.85
N GLU A 220 -2.30 -7.28 43.16
CA GLU A 220 -2.56 -8.67 42.76
C GLU A 220 -1.64 -9.11 41.62
N TRP A 221 -1.41 -8.23 40.64
CA TRP A 221 -0.58 -8.49 39.45
C TRP A 221 0.85 -7.97 39.55
N HIS A 222 1.31 -7.61 40.75
CA HIS A 222 2.69 -7.13 40.93
C HIS A 222 3.71 -8.23 40.56
N PRO A 223 4.75 -7.94 39.75
CA PRO A 223 5.70 -8.93 39.26
C PRO A 223 6.47 -9.65 40.38
N ASP A 224 6.67 -9.01 41.54
CA ASP A 224 7.32 -9.66 42.69
C ASP A 224 6.49 -10.81 43.30
N ARG A 225 5.17 -10.82 43.12
CA ARG A 225 4.29 -11.86 43.65
C ARG A 225 4.16 -13.07 42.72
N HIS A 226 4.47 -12.90 41.43
CA HIS A 226 4.34 -13.94 40.41
C HIS A 226 5.70 -14.30 39.82
N LYS A 227 6.52 -15.04 40.59
CA LYS A 227 7.90 -15.39 40.21
C LYS A 227 8.00 -16.38 39.04
N GLU A 228 6.98 -17.24 38.86
CA GLU A 228 6.93 -18.26 37.79
C GLU A 228 6.29 -17.72 36.50
N ASN A 229 5.31 -16.80 36.59
CA ASN A 229 4.59 -16.21 35.45
C ASN A 229 4.83 -14.70 35.34
N LYS A 230 6.10 -14.27 35.41
CA LYS A 230 6.47 -12.85 35.42
C LYS A 230 6.00 -12.09 34.19
N GLU A 231 6.10 -12.70 33.01
CA GLU A 231 5.75 -12.07 31.74
C GLU A 231 4.25 -11.74 31.66
N GLN A 232 3.39 -12.70 31.99
CA GLN A 232 1.93 -12.50 32.00
C GLN A 232 1.50 -11.49 33.07
N ALA A 233 2.11 -11.54 34.25
CA ALA A 233 1.82 -10.59 35.31
C ALA A 233 2.25 -9.17 34.93
N GLN A 234 3.40 -9.02 34.26
CA GLN A 234 3.89 -7.74 33.76
C GLN A 234 2.99 -7.18 32.65
N GLU A 235 2.56 -8.00 31.70
CA GLU A 235 1.63 -7.59 30.64
C GLU A 235 0.30 -7.09 31.22
N LYS A 236 -0.29 -7.85 32.15
CA LYS A 236 -1.53 -7.46 32.84
C LYS A 236 -1.35 -6.19 33.68
N PHE A 237 -0.24 -6.06 34.38
CA PHE A 237 0.08 -4.86 35.17
C PHE A 237 0.17 -3.61 34.29
N MET A 238 0.84 -3.72 33.14
CA MET A 238 0.95 -2.63 32.16
C MET A 238 -0.42 -2.27 31.57
N GLU A 239 -1.26 -3.26 31.27
CA GLU A 239 -2.64 -3.05 30.79
C GLU A 239 -3.50 -2.29 31.82
N ILE A 240 -3.44 -2.70 33.10
CA ILE A 240 -4.13 -2.05 34.22
C ILE A 240 -3.65 -0.62 34.44
N GLN A 241 -2.33 -0.39 34.37
CA GLN A 241 -1.76 0.95 34.51
C GLN A 241 -2.21 1.87 33.38
N LYS A 242 -2.15 1.40 32.13
CA LYS A 242 -2.60 2.15 30.95
C LYS A 242 -4.09 2.50 31.02
N ALA A 243 -4.93 1.57 31.49
CA ALA A 243 -6.35 1.83 31.72
C ALA A 243 -6.57 2.96 32.74
N TYR A 244 -5.90 2.90 33.91
CA TYR A 244 -6.00 3.94 34.93
C TYR A 244 -5.52 5.32 34.42
N GLU A 245 -4.39 5.36 33.71
CA GLU A 245 -3.86 6.59 33.12
C GLU A 245 -4.84 7.22 32.12
N THR A 246 -5.47 6.40 31.27
CA THR A 246 -6.47 6.83 30.28
C THR A 246 -7.66 7.48 30.98
N LEU A 247 -8.24 6.82 32.00
CA LEU A 247 -9.36 7.38 32.78
C LEU A 247 -8.98 8.67 33.51
N SER A 248 -7.78 8.71 34.10
CA SER A 248 -7.29 9.92 34.79
C SER A 248 -7.12 11.12 33.84
N THR A 249 -6.70 10.85 32.60
CA THR A 249 -6.51 11.87 31.55
C THR A 249 -7.84 12.40 31.06
N ILE A 250 -8.82 11.51 30.85
CA ILE A 250 -10.19 11.88 30.48
C ILE A 250 -10.81 12.78 31.55
N LYS A 251 -10.66 12.43 32.83
CA LYS A 251 -11.14 13.25 33.95
C LYS A 251 -10.53 14.64 33.96
N LYS A 252 -9.20 14.75 33.89
CA LYS A 252 -8.49 16.05 33.84
C LYS A 252 -8.97 16.90 32.66
N LYS A 253 -9.23 16.28 31.50
CA LYS A 253 -9.76 16.96 30.31
C LYS A 253 -11.19 17.47 30.54
N ARG A 254 -12.05 16.69 31.21
CA ARG A 254 -13.42 17.10 31.60
C ARG A 254 -13.40 18.26 32.60
N GLU A 255 -12.58 18.16 33.64
CA GLU A 255 -12.41 19.21 34.66
C GLU A 255 -11.95 20.51 34.02
N ARG A 256 -10.89 20.48 33.21
CA ARG A 256 -10.38 21.67 32.50
C ARG A 256 -11.45 22.32 31.62
N LYS A 257 -12.22 21.53 30.86
CA LYS A 257 -13.33 22.06 30.05
C LYS A 257 -14.42 22.71 30.91
N SER A 258 -14.75 22.13 32.07
CA SER A 258 -15.76 22.69 32.97
C SER A 258 -15.31 24.02 33.60
N SER A 259 -14.03 24.12 34.01
CA SER A 259 -13.45 25.37 34.53
C SER A 259 -13.40 26.46 33.45
N GLN A 260 -13.01 26.10 32.23
CA GLN A 260 -12.99 27.03 31.09
C GLN A 260 -14.38 27.56 30.73
N ARG A 261 -15.41 26.71 30.81
CA ARG A 261 -16.80 27.14 30.59
C ARG A 261 -17.29 28.10 31.65
N ARG A 262 -16.95 27.86 32.92
CA ARG A 262 -17.28 28.78 34.03
C ARG A 262 -16.60 30.12 33.85
N SER A 263 -15.29 30.15 33.59
CA SER A 263 -14.57 31.42 33.37
C SER A 263 -15.10 32.22 32.16
N ASN A 264 -15.51 31.54 31.09
CA ASN A 264 -16.10 32.20 29.93
C ASN A 264 -17.52 32.73 30.19
N ALA A 265 -18.28 32.08 31.09
CA ALA A 265 -19.59 32.58 31.51
C ALA A 265 -19.44 33.81 32.41
N ASP A 266 -18.48 33.76 33.34
CA ASP A 266 -18.17 34.88 34.23
C ASP A 266 -17.67 36.11 33.44
N ASP A 267 -16.83 35.92 32.41
CA ASP A 267 -16.37 37.02 31.52
C ASP A 267 -17.50 37.60 30.64
N PHE A 268 -18.55 36.83 30.37
CA PHE A 268 -19.72 37.31 29.61
C PHE A 268 -20.62 38.21 30.46
N ASP A 269 -20.89 37.82 31.72
CA ASP A 269 -21.68 38.61 32.67
C ASP A 269 -21.01 39.93 33.05
N HIS A 270 -19.69 40.06 32.90
CA HIS A 270 -18.95 41.30 33.15
C HIS A 270 -18.89 42.26 31.95
N ARG A 271 -19.35 41.87 30.76
CA ARG A 271 -19.32 42.70 29.53
C ARG A 271 -20.65 43.37 29.17
N PHE A 272 -21.72 43.11 29.90
CA PHE A 272 -23.05 43.70 29.71
C PHE A 272 -23.56 44.30 31.02
#